data_AF-A0A252AK43-F1
#
_entry.id   AF-A0A252AK43-F1
#
_cell.length_a   1.000
_cell.length_b   1.000
_cell.length_c   1.000
_cell.angle_alpha   90.00
_cell.angle_beta   90.00
_cell.angle_gamma   90.00
#
_symmetry.space_group_name_H-M   'P 1'
#
loop_
_entity.id
_entity.type
_entity.pdbx_description
1 polymer ?
#
loop_
_entity_poly.entity_id
_entity_poly.type
_entity_poly.pdbx_seq_one_letter_code
_entity_poly.pdbx_strand_id
1 'polypeptide(L)'
;MLDYQKTVLSQYANSQRIGTILEGWDQAFDPENLIDIWYKKVWNLETAQGYGLDVWGRIVGVDRVLKVSSSKYFGFSEANDLTEEGFNSAPFYSGSSVTSNYRLSDDGFRQLIYAKALANITDGSVLSLNAILMTLFGSQGNAYVNDNADMTMTYVFDFIPTDVQVSIIQNSGVLPRPSGVGVIYSIKSSS
;
A
#
# COMPACT_ATOMS: atom_id res chain seq x y z
N MET A 1 -28.68 20.37 6.23
CA MET A 1 -29.55 19.59 7.15
C MET A 1 -30.42 18.73 6.27
N LEU A 2 -30.32 17.40 6.35
CA LEU A 2 -30.84 16.50 5.31
C LEU A 2 -32.33 16.68 4.93
N ASP A 3 -33.17 17.30 5.77
CA ASP A 3 -34.54 17.72 5.41
C ASP A 3 -35.15 18.64 6.48
N TYR A 4 -34.84 19.95 6.45
CA TYR A 4 -35.36 20.87 7.48
C TYR A 4 -36.88 21.10 7.35
N GLN A 5 -37.47 20.85 6.18
CA GLN A 5 -38.91 21.10 5.93
C GLN A 5 -39.80 20.26 6.84
N LYS A 6 -39.37 19.04 7.20
CA LYS A 6 -40.05 18.17 8.17
C LYS A 6 -40.12 18.75 9.59
N THR A 7 -39.25 19.71 9.91
CA THR A 7 -39.20 20.35 11.23
C THR A 7 -40.02 21.64 11.30
N VAL A 8 -40.54 22.12 10.17
CA VAL A 8 -41.34 23.34 10.10
C VAL A 8 -42.78 23.04 10.51
N LEU A 9 -43.29 23.77 11.51
CA LEU A 9 -44.70 23.73 11.89
C LEU A 9 -45.58 24.18 10.72
N SER A 10 -46.69 23.47 10.48
CA SER A 10 -47.59 23.70 9.35
C SER A 10 -48.09 25.15 9.22
N GLN A 11 -48.30 25.85 10.34
CA GLN A 11 -48.72 27.25 10.36
C GLN A 11 -47.70 28.24 9.76
N TYR A 12 -46.42 27.86 9.68
CA TYR A 12 -45.35 28.68 9.11
C TYR A 12 -44.85 28.18 7.75
N ALA A 13 -45.36 27.04 7.26
CA ALA A 13 -44.90 26.40 6.03
C ALA A 13 -45.05 27.31 4.79
N ASN A 14 -46.03 28.22 4.78
CA ASN A 14 -46.29 29.13 3.66
C ASN A 14 -45.74 30.56 3.88
N SER A 15 -44.94 30.79 4.93
CA SER A 15 -44.35 32.10 5.22
C SER A 15 -43.05 32.28 4.44
N GLN A 16 -43.08 33.11 3.38
CA GLN A 16 -41.91 33.35 2.53
C GLN A 16 -40.68 33.83 3.32
N ARG A 17 -40.88 34.73 4.29
CA ARG A 17 -39.78 35.29 5.10
C ARG A 17 -39.11 34.23 5.98
N ILE A 18 -39.90 33.38 6.63
CA ILE A 18 -39.38 32.32 7.51
C ILE A 18 -38.69 31.25 6.65
N GLY A 19 -39.31 30.86 5.53
CA GLY A 19 -38.71 29.94 4.56
C GLY A 19 -37.33 30.40 4.09
N THR A 20 -37.19 31.66 3.66
CA THR A 20 -35.90 32.21 3.20
C THR A 20 -34.82 32.22 4.28
N ILE A 21 -35.18 32.45 5.56
CA ILE A 21 -34.21 32.39 6.66
C ILE A 21 -33.75 30.94 6.86
N LEU A 22 -34.69 30.00 6.90
CA LEU A 22 -34.38 28.58 7.10
C LEU A 22 -33.54 28.00 5.96
N GLU A 23 -33.84 28.35 4.70
CA GLU A 23 -33.02 27.97 3.54
C GLU A 23 -31.59 28.53 3.65
N GLY A 24 -31.44 29.79 4.06
CA GLY A 24 -30.12 30.39 4.27
C GLY A 24 -29.32 29.69 5.37
N TRP A 25 -29.98 29.27 6.45
CA TRP A 25 -29.36 28.47 7.51
C TRP A 25 -29.00 27.07 7.05
N ASP A 26 -29.88 26.42 6.29
CA ASP A 26 -29.63 25.10 5.74
C ASP A 26 -28.39 25.12 4.83
N GLN A 27 -28.32 26.07 3.89
CA GLN A 27 -27.15 26.22 3.01
C GLN A 27 -25.86 26.56 3.78
N ALA A 28 -25.94 27.35 4.86
CA ALA A 28 -24.77 27.73 5.65
C ALA A 28 -24.21 26.57 6.49
N PHE A 29 -25.07 25.64 6.92
CA PHE A 29 -24.71 24.58 7.85
C PHE A 29 -24.83 23.17 7.27
N ASP A 30 -25.18 23.01 5.99
CA ASP A 30 -25.33 21.69 5.39
C ASP A 30 -23.97 20.98 5.28
N PRO A 31 -23.73 19.90 6.04
CA PRO A 31 -22.45 19.22 6.03
C PRO A 31 -22.38 18.16 4.93
N GLU A 32 -23.45 17.90 4.18
CA GLU A 32 -23.55 16.76 3.27
C GLU A 32 -22.41 16.73 2.24
N ASN A 33 -22.14 17.87 1.61
CA ASN A 33 -21.03 17.98 0.64
C ASN A 33 -19.67 17.74 1.31
N LEU A 34 -19.45 18.27 2.53
CA LEU A 34 -18.21 18.04 3.26
C LEU A 34 -18.05 16.57 3.66
N ILE A 35 -19.14 15.90 4.06
CA ILE A 35 -19.15 14.48 4.39
C ILE A 35 -18.86 13.64 3.14
N ASP A 36 -19.46 13.96 2.00
CA ASP A 36 -19.20 13.25 0.73
C ASP A 36 -17.76 13.43 0.26
N ILE A 37 -17.22 14.66 0.34
CA ILE A 37 -15.81 14.94 0.04
C ILE A 37 -14.90 14.17 0.99
N TRP A 38 -15.19 14.19 2.29
CA TRP A 38 -14.42 13.44 3.29
C TRP A 38 -14.47 11.94 2.99
N TYR A 39 -15.66 11.39 2.73
CA TYR A 39 -15.82 9.99 2.40
C TYR A 39 -15.01 9.63 1.16
N LYS A 40 -15.10 10.41 0.07
CA LYS A 40 -14.36 10.15 -1.17
C LYS A 40 -12.85 10.32 -1.02
N LYS A 41 -12.39 11.35 -0.30
CA LYS A 41 -10.96 11.70 -0.24
C LYS A 41 -10.20 11.00 0.89
N VAL A 42 -10.91 10.58 1.94
CA VAL A 42 -10.31 10.00 3.15
C VAL A 42 -10.74 8.54 3.34
N TRP A 43 -12.05 8.27 3.34
CA TRP A 43 -12.56 6.98 3.80
C TRP A 43 -12.61 5.90 2.71
N ASN A 44 -13.09 6.21 1.52
CA ASN A 44 -13.18 5.28 0.41
C ASN A 44 -11.79 5.05 -0.19
N LEU A 45 -11.27 3.84 -0.01
CA LEU A 45 -9.90 3.48 -0.41
C LEU A 45 -9.68 3.55 -1.93
N GLU A 46 -10.72 3.33 -2.74
CA GLU A 46 -10.64 3.43 -4.20
C GLU A 46 -10.38 4.86 -4.67
N THR A 47 -10.96 5.85 -3.97
CA THR A 47 -10.91 7.27 -4.36
C THR A 47 -10.04 8.13 -3.44
N ALA A 48 -9.57 7.58 -2.32
CA ALA A 48 -8.74 8.28 -1.36
C ALA A 48 -7.43 8.75 -2.00
N GLN A 49 -6.97 9.92 -1.54
CA GLN A 49 -5.78 10.61 -2.05
C GLN A 49 -5.02 11.28 -0.92
N GLY A 50 -3.70 11.43 -1.08
CA GLY A 50 -2.85 12.13 -0.12
C GLY A 50 -3.04 11.65 1.33
N TYR A 51 -3.49 12.55 2.20
CA TYR A 51 -3.69 12.28 3.63
C TYR A 51 -4.63 11.08 3.91
N GLY A 52 -5.68 10.90 3.11
CA GLY A 52 -6.62 9.79 3.28
C GLY A 52 -5.94 8.43 3.20
N LEU A 53 -5.11 8.26 2.17
CA LEU A 53 -4.31 7.04 2.03
C LEU A 53 -3.26 6.92 3.13
N ASP A 54 -2.71 8.02 3.63
CA ASP A 54 -1.74 7.99 4.74
C ASP A 54 -2.37 7.51 6.05
N VAL A 55 -3.66 7.79 6.26
CA VAL A 55 -4.43 7.23 7.39
C VAL A 55 -4.60 5.72 7.21
N TRP A 56 -5.01 5.26 6.03
CA TRP A 56 -5.13 3.83 5.73
C TRP A 56 -3.80 3.09 5.85
N GLY A 57 -2.71 3.67 5.37
CA GLY A 57 -1.35 3.14 5.54
C GLY A 57 -1.02 2.91 7.02
N ARG A 58 -1.27 3.91 7.87
CA ARG A 58 -1.10 3.77 9.33
C ARG A 58 -1.99 2.68 9.95
N ILE A 59 -3.22 2.51 9.46
CA ILE A 59 -4.14 1.46 9.93
C ILE A 59 -3.58 0.06 9.61
N VAL A 60 -3.07 -0.16 8.40
CA VAL A 60 -2.53 -1.48 7.99
C VAL A 60 -1.05 -1.69 8.35
N GLY A 61 -0.37 -0.63 8.80
CA GLY A 61 1.03 -0.67 9.23
C GLY A 61 2.06 -0.52 8.12
N VAL A 62 1.81 0.34 7.12
CA VAL A 62 2.77 0.73 6.07
C VAL A 62 2.86 2.23 5.89
N ASP A 63 4.05 2.69 5.53
CA ASP A 63 4.33 4.10 5.25
C ASP A 63 4.43 4.37 3.73
N ARG A 64 4.05 5.58 3.33
CA ARG A 64 4.14 6.03 1.93
C ARG A 64 5.57 6.26 1.48
N VAL A 65 6.43 6.66 2.41
CA VAL A 65 7.84 6.98 2.14
C VAL A 65 8.66 5.74 2.45
N LEU A 66 9.18 5.12 1.39
CA LEU A 66 10.05 3.97 1.50
C LEU A 66 11.51 4.44 1.55
N LYS A 67 12.31 3.77 2.39
CA LYS A 67 13.76 3.90 2.35
C LYS A 67 14.27 2.97 1.27
N VAL A 68 14.72 3.56 0.16
CA VAL A 68 15.31 2.82 -0.96
C VAL A 68 16.82 2.86 -0.80
N SER A 69 17.42 1.70 -0.61
CA SER A 69 18.86 1.51 -0.76
C SER A 69 19.19 1.54 -2.25
N SER A 70 19.76 2.65 -2.72
CA SER A 70 20.16 2.80 -4.13
C SER A 70 21.54 2.17 -4.41
N SER A 71 22.27 1.82 -3.36
CA SER A 71 23.63 1.29 -3.50
C SER A 71 23.59 -0.23 -3.57
N LYS A 72 24.05 -0.75 -4.71
CA LYS A 72 24.37 -2.18 -4.86
C LYS A 72 25.79 -2.43 -4.37
N TYR A 73 26.03 -3.58 -3.76
CA TYR A 73 27.33 -3.92 -3.19
C TYR A 73 27.84 -5.25 -3.73
N PHE A 74 29.15 -5.41 -3.72
CA PHE A 74 29.77 -6.70 -3.99
C PHE A 74 29.32 -7.72 -2.93
N GLY A 75 28.79 -8.83 -3.40
CA GLY A 75 28.32 -9.93 -2.56
C GLY A 75 28.38 -11.27 -3.29
N PHE A 76 27.92 -12.31 -2.60
CA PHE A 76 27.91 -13.67 -3.13
C PHE A 76 26.46 -14.11 -3.36
N SER A 77 26.25 -14.99 -4.35
CA SER A 77 24.91 -15.48 -4.73
C SER A 77 24.14 -16.17 -3.59
N GLU A 78 24.83 -16.61 -2.53
CA GLU A 78 24.27 -17.22 -1.34
C GLU A 78 23.63 -16.20 -0.37
N ALA A 79 23.79 -14.90 -0.61
CA ALA A 79 23.18 -13.89 0.22
C ALA A 79 21.68 -13.75 -0.05
N ASN A 80 20.90 -13.71 1.03
CA ASN A 80 19.44 -13.50 0.99
C ASN A 80 19.05 -12.01 0.79
N ASP A 81 19.94 -11.18 0.24
CA ASP A 81 19.74 -9.76 -0.01
C ASP A 81 19.77 -9.45 -1.52
N LEU A 82 18.77 -8.71 -1.98
CA LEU A 82 18.59 -8.31 -3.38
C LEU A 82 19.47 -7.11 -3.79
N THR A 83 20.27 -6.55 -2.87
CA THR A 83 21.19 -5.44 -3.14
C THR A 83 22.61 -5.89 -3.51
N GLU A 84 22.86 -7.19 -3.55
CA GLU A 84 24.18 -7.78 -3.79
C GLU A 84 24.40 -8.17 -5.25
N GLU A 85 25.60 -7.90 -5.77
CA GLU A 85 26.02 -8.19 -7.15
C GLU A 85 27.38 -8.91 -7.15
N GLY A 86 27.63 -9.70 -8.20
CA GLY A 86 28.83 -10.53 -8.32
C GLY A 86 30.14 -9.75 -8.54
N PHE A 87 31.21 -10.52 -8.75
CA PHE A 87 32.55 -9.97 -8.98
C PHE A 87 32.59 -8.95 -10.13
N ASN A 88 33.29 -7.83 -9.89
CA ASN A 88 33.52 -6.76 -10.86
C ASN A 88 32.25 -6.00 -11.32
N SER A 89 31.15 -6.10 -10.57
CA SER A 89 29.88 -5.42 -10.89
C SER A 89 29.47 -4.33 -9.89
N ALA A 90 29.95 -4.40 -8.64
CA ALA A 90 29.63 -3.44 -7.59
C ALA A 90 30.81 -3.22 -6.61
N PRO A 91 30.88 -2.08 -5.91
CA PRO A 91 31.90 -1.82 -4.89
C PRO A 91 31.66 -2.62 -3.60
N PHE A 92 32.71 -2.85 -2.81
CA PHE A 92 32.56 -3.40 -1.45
C PHE A 92 31.71 -2.50 -0.56
N TYR A 93 30.96 -3.12 0.37
CA TYR A 93 30.16 -2.39 1.34
C TYR A 93 31.02 -1.44 2.20
N SER A 94 30.68 -0.15 2.21
CA SER A 94 31.47 0.90 2.87
C SER A 94 31.04 1.19 4.31
N GLY A 95 30.09 0.43 4.86
CA GLY A 95 29.54 0.66 6.21
C GLY A 95 28.51 1.79 6.30
N SER A 96 28.28 2.52 5.20
CA SER A 96 27.30 3.61 5.12
C SER A 96 26.34 3.36 3.96
N SER A 97 25.11 2.96 4.27
CA SER A 97 24.06 2.80 3.27
C SER A 97 23.52 4.17 2.87
N VAL A 98 23.68 4.55 1.60
CA VAL A 98 23.03 5.75 1.06
C VAL A 98 21.57 5.39 0.78
N THR A 99 20.71 5.59 1.78
CA THR A 99 19.26 5.44 1.61
C THR A 99 18.68 6.74 1.07
N SER A 100 17.96 6.66 -0.04
CA SER A 100 17.12 7.75 -0.50
C SER A 100 15.68 7.51 -0.03
N ASN A 101 14.99 8.61 0.32
CA ASN A 101 13.57 8.54 0.62
C ASN A 101 12.80 8.59 -0.70
N TYR A 102 12.06 7.52 -1.00
CA TYR A 102 11.20 7.46 -2.16
C TYR A 102 9.74 7.56 -1.71
N ARG A 103 9.02 8.57 -2.21
CA ARG A 103 7.59 8.76 -1.91
C ARG A 103 6.74 8.09 -2.99
N LEU A 104 5.95 7.09 -2.60
CA LEU A 104 5.02 6.41 -3.51
C LEU A 104 3.92 7.36 -4.02
N SER A 105 3.52 7.15 -5.29
CA SER A 105 2.30 7.74 -5.86
C SER A 105 1.06 7.22 -5.12
N ASP A 106 -0.07 7.92 -5.25
CA ASP A 106 -1.32 7.47 -4.63
C ASP A 106 -1.73 6.08 -5.11
N ASP A 107 -1.52 5.77 -6.39
CA ASP A 107 -1.88 4.47 -6.96
C ASP A 107 -0.95 3.35 -6.47
N GLY A 108 0.36 3.58 -6.48
CA GLY A 108 1.33 2.61 -5.96
C GLY A 108 1.15 2.38 -4.46
N PHE A 109 0.84 3.43 -3.69
CA PHE A 109 0.60 3.31 -2.26
C PHE A 109 -0.73 2.60 -1.95
N ARG A 110 -1.78 2.81 -2.76
CA ARG A 110 -3.04 2.07 -2.64
C ARG A 110 -2.84 0.57 -2.87
N GLN A 111 -2.06 0.19 -3.88
CA GLN A 111 -1.70 -1.20 -4.12
C GLN A 111 -0.95 -1.80 -2.91
N LEU A 112 0.01 -1.06 -2.35
CA LEU A 112 0.74 -1.49 -1.15
C LEU A 112 -0.20 -1.69 0.05
N ILE A 113 -1.15 -0.78 0.26
CA ILE A 113 -2.13 -0.87 1.35
C ILE A 113 -3.02 -2.11 1.18
N TYR A 114 -3.54 -2.36 -0.03
CA TYR A 114 -4.33 -3.57 -0.31
C TYR A 114 -3.53 -4.84 -0.03
N ALA A 115 -2.31 -4.91 -0.54
CA ALA A 115 -1.44 -6.06 -0.33
C ALA A 115 -1.11 -6.26 1.16
N LYS A 116 -0.87 -5.18 1.91
CA LYS A 116 -0.60 -5.26 3.35
C LYS A 116 -1.83 -5.67 4.15
N ALA A 117 -3.01 -5.15 3.79
CA ALA A 117 -4.26 -5.57 4.40
C ALA A 117 -4.48 -7.07 4.22
N LEU A 118 -4.28 -7.60 3.00
CA LEU A 118 -4.33 -9.03 2.71
C LEU A 118 -3.28 -9.81 3.51
N ALA A 119 -2.04 -9.30 3.58
CA ALA A 119 -0.96 -9.91 4.35
C ALA A 119 -1.26 -9.99 5.86
N ASN A 120 -2.01 -9.03 6.41
CA ASN A 120 -2.36 -9.03 7.83
C ASN A 120 -3.49 -10.02 8.17
N ILE A 121 -4.34 -10.39 7.20
CA ILE A 121 -5.47 -11.33 7.38
C ILE A 121 -5.24 -12.71 6.75
N THR A 122 -4.08 -12.91 6.13
CA THR A 122 -3.75 -14.14 5.42
C THR A 122 -3.63 -15.35 6.35
N ASP A 123 -4.00 -16.51 5.83
CA ASP A 123 -3.76 -17.81 6.47
C ASP A 123 -2.35 -18.35 6.19
N GLY A 124 -1.56 -17.66 5.38
CA GLY A 124 -0.20 -18.06 5.00
C GLY A 124 -0.14 -19.19 3.98
N SER A 125 -1.28 -19.62 3.41
CA SER A 125 -1.28 -20.64 2.36
C SER A 125 -0.65 -20.11 1.07
N VAL A 126 -0.05 -21.01 0.27
CA VAL A 126 0.54 -20.65 -1.04
C VAL A 126 -0.45 -19.90 -1.93
N LEU A 127 -1.74 -20.27 -1.90
CA LEU A 127 -2.79 -19.59 -2.64
C LEU A 127 -2.96 -18.13 -2.20
N SER A 128 -3.08 -17.89 -0.89
CA SER A 128 -3.24 -16.55 -0.33
C SER A 128 -2.00 -15.69 -0.58
N LEU A 129 -0.80 -16.27 -0.46
CA LEU A 129 0.45 -15.56 -0.76
C LEU A 129 0.56 -15.21 -2.24
N ASN A 130 0.15 -16.10 -3.15
CA ASN A 130 0.11 -15.81 -4.58
C ASN A 130 -0.89 -14.69 -4.89
N ALA A 131 -2.03 -14.61 -4.20
CA ALA A 131 -2.97 -13.50 -4.37
C ALA A 131 -2.37 -12.14 -3.95
N ILE A 132 -1.57 -12.12 -2.88
CA ILE A 132 -0.82 -10.92 -2.46
C ILE A 132 0.21 -10.53 -3.54
N LEU A 133 0.97 -11.51 -4.06
CA LEU A 133 1.93 -11.26 -5.13
C LEU A 133 1.27 -10.72 -6.40
N MET A 134 0.11 -11.27 -6.79
CA MET A 134 -0.65 -10.79 -7.94
C MET A 134 -1.16 -9.35 -7.75
N THR A 135 -1.51 -8.97 -6.52
CA THR A 135 -1.94 -7.60 -6.18
C THR A 135 -0.81 -6.59 -6.33
N LEU A 136 0.44 -6.99 -6.02
CA LEU A 136 1.61 -6.11 -6.09
C LEU A 136 2.28 -6.09 -7.48
N PHE A 137 2.39 -7.26 -8.12
CA PHE A 137 3.28 -7.49 -9.26
C PHE A 137 2.59 -8.10 -10.49
N GLY A 138 1.27 -8.30 -10.46
CA GLY A 138 0.55 -9.02 -11.52
C GLY A 138 0.68 -8.44 -12.93
N SER A 139 1.12 -7.19 -13.09
CA SER A 139 1.38 -6.55 -14.38
C SER A 139 2.82 -6.65 -14.88
N GLN A 140 3.75 -7.17 -14.08
CA GLN A 140 5.21 -7.09 -14.34
C GLN A 140 5.83 -8.42 -14.75
N GLY A 141 5.13 -9.52 -14.52
CA GLY A 141 5.57 -10.87 -14.84
C GLY A 141 5.00 -11.89 -13.87
N ASN A 142 5.45 -13.13 -13.97
CA ASN A 142 5.04 -14.17 -13.03
C ASN A 142 5.75 -13.94 -11.69
N ALA A 143 4.96 -13.90 -10.62
CA ALA A 143 5.44 -13.96 -9.25
C ALA A 143 4.64 -15.03 -8.51
N TYR A 144 5.33 -15.97 -7.88
CA TYR A 144 4.68 -17.07 -7.16
C TYR A 144 5.52 -17.55 -5.98
N VAL A 145 4.86 -18.22 -5.05
CA VAL A 145 5.48 -18.92 -3.93
C VAL A 145 5.68 -20.39 -4.30
N ASN A 146 6.87 -20.90 -4.02
CA ASN A 146 7.17 -22.32 -4.01
C ASN A 146 7.39 -22.78 -2.56
N ASP A 147 6.70 -23.84 -2.15
CA ASP A 147 6.94 -24.53 -0.88
C ASP A 147 7.96 -25.65 -1.12
N ASN A 148 9.09 -25.58 -0.43
CA ASN A 148 10.19 -26.53 -0.60
C ASN A 148 10.03 -27.79 0.26
N ALA A 149 8.97 -27.87 1.09
CA ALA A 149 8.68 -29.00 1.98
C ALA A 149 9.79 -29.33 3.00
N ASP A 150 10.67 -28.37 3.29
CA ASP A 150 11.85 -28.52 4.16
C ASP A 150 11.92 -27.41 5.24
N MET A 151 10.76 -26.89 5.67
CA MET A 151 10.64 -25.67 6.49
C MET A 151 11.26 -24.44 5.81
N THR A 152 11.31 -24.41 4.48
CA THR A 152 11.60 -23.19 3.72
C THR A 152 10.56 -22.94 2.63
N MET A 153 10.40 -21.68 2.27
CA MET A 153 9.58 -21.23 1.16
C MET A 153 10.36 -20.23 0.32
N THR A 154 10.12 -20.25 -0.99
CA THR A 154 10.78 -19.37 -1.94
C THR A 154 9.76 -18.47 -2.63
N TYR A 155 9.95 -17.15 -2.53
CA TYR A 155 9.29 -16.18 -3.39
C TYR A 155 10.06 -16.10 -4.71
N VAL A 156 9.43 -16.52 -5.80
CA VAL A 156 10.01 -16.53 -7.14
C VAL A 156 9.46 -15.36 -7.94
N PHE A 157 10.35 -14.57 -8.53
CA PHE A 157 10.03 -13.47 -9.44
C PHE A 157 10.68 -13.72 -10.80
N ASP A 158 9.86 -13.96 -11.83
CA ASP A 158 10.31 -14.20 -13.21
C ASP A 158 10.58 -12.89 -14.00
N PHE A 159 10.81 -11.79 -13.28
CA PHE A 159 11.14 -10.48 -13.81
C PHE A 159 12.14 -9.81 -12.88
N ILE A 160 12.83 -8.78 -13.37
CA ILE A 160 13.79 -8.00 -12.59
C ILE A 160 13.02 -6.86 -11.88
N PRO A 161 12.87 -6.89 -10.54
CA PRO A 161 12.19 -5.82 -9.82
C PRO A 161 13.01 -4.54 -9.84
N THR A 162 12.32 -3.40 -9.86
CA THR A 162 12.96 -2.09 -9.70
C THR A 162 13.43 -1.88 -8.25
N ASP A 163 14.37 -0.95 -8.02
CA ASP A 163 14.87 -0.64 -6.66
C ASP A 163 13.75 -0.31 -5.66
N VAL A 164 12.70 0.37 -6.13
CA VAL A 164 11.51 0.67 -5.30
C VAL A 164 10.78 -0.62 -4.92
N GLN A 165 10.61 -1.56 -5.84
CA GLN A 165 9.95 -2.84 -5.57
C GLN A 165 10.78 -3.75 -4.69
N VAL A 166 12.10 -3.76 -4.86
CA VAL A 166 13.02 -4.42 -3.94
C VAL A 166 12.82 -3.86 -2.53
N SER A 167 12.73 -2.53 -2.38
CA SER A 167 12.45 -1.92 -1.08
C SER A 167 11.07 -2.31 -0.50
N ILE A 168 10.06 -2.51 -1.35
CA ILE A 168 8.76 -3.04 -0.93
C ILE A 168 8.91 -4.48 -0.43
N ILE A 169 9.59 -5.35 -1.19
CA ILE A 169 9.79 -6.76 -0.85
C ILE A 169 10.54 -6.91 0.48
N GLN A 170 11.59 -6.13 0.70
CA GLN A 170 12.48 -6.27 1.84
C GLN A 170 12.02 -5.47 3.07
N ASN A 171 11.59 -4.22 2.90
CA ASN A 171 11.43 -3.28 4.01
C ASN A 171 9.97 -3.01 4.40
N SER A 172 8.99 -3.26 3.53
CA SER A 172 7.59 -2.91 3.83
C SER A 172 6.88 -3.90 4.76
N GLY A 173 7.44 -5.11 4.94
CA GLY A 173 6.78 -6.19 5.69
C GLY A 173 5.46 -6.65 5.05
N VAL A 174 5.27 -6.41 3.75
CA VAL A 174 4.07 -6.82 3.01
C VAL A 174 4.05 -8.31 2.69
N LEU A 175 5.22 -8.95 2.54
CA LEU A 175 5.31 -10.39 2.29
C LEU A 175 5.38 -11.14 3.61
N PRO A 176 4.35 -11.93 3.98
CA PRO A 176 4.32 -12.68 5.23
C PRO A 176 5.48 -13.67 5.31
N ARG A 177 6.00 -13.84 6.53
CA ARG A 177 6.97 -14.91 6.84
C ARG A 177 6.31 -15.85 7.86
N PRO A 178 5.89 -17.05 7.46
CA PRO A 178 5.31 -18.02 8.39
C PRO A 178 6.29 -18.35 9.52
N SER A 179 5.75 -18.56 10.73
CA SER A 179 6.60 -18.86 11.89
C SER A 179 7.30 -20.21 11.71
N GLY A 180 8.60 -20.24 11.95
CA GLY A 180 9.41 -21.46 11.82
C GLY A 180 9.76 -21.86 10.39
N VAL A 181 9.43 -21.03 9.38
CA VAL A 181 9.76 -21.28 7.97
C VAL A 181 10.76 -20.25 7.47
N GLY A 182 11.87 -20.70 6.89
CA GLY A 182 12.85 -19.85 6.22
C GLY A 182 12.31 -19.28 4.92
N VAL A 183 12.49 -17.97 4.68
CA VAL A 183 12.04 -17.32 3.44
C VAL A 183 13.24 -16.96 2.57
N ILE A 184 13.19 -17.45 1.33
CA ILE A 184 14.21 -17.22 0.30
C ILE A 184 13.58 -16.43 -0.84
N TYR A 185 14.38 -15.57 -1.49
CA TYR A 185 13.95 -14.82 -2.67
C TYR A 185 14.76 -15.28 -3.87
N SER A 186 14.07 -15.66 -4.95
CA SER A 186 14.68 -16.05 -6.22
C SER A 186 14.24 -15.09 -7.32
N ILE A 187 15.19 -14.32 -7.86
CA ILE A 187 14.93 -13.39 -8.97
C ILE A 187 15.57 -13.95 -10.23
N LYS A 188 14.86 -13.88 -11.34
CA LYS A 188 15.42 -14.19 -12.65
C LYS A 188 16.60 -13.27 -12.94
N SER A 189 17.80 -13.86 -13.08
CA SER A 189 18.98 -13.12 -13.55
C SER A 189 18.74 -12.62 -14.97
N SER A 190 19.11 -11.37 -15.25
CA SER A 190 19.32 -10.90 -16.61
C SER A 190 20.35 -11.82 -17.27
N SER A 191 19.90 -12.61 -18.23
CA SER A 191 20.74 -13.39 -19.14
C SER A 191 21.51 -12.48 -20.09
#